data_AF-A0A0F9EXU4-F1
#
_entry.id   AF-A0A0F9EXU4-F1
#
_cell.length_a   1.000
_cell.length_b   1.000
_cell.length_c   1.000
_cell.angle_alpha   90.00
_cell.angle_beta   90.00
_cell.angle_gamma   90.00
#
_symmetry.space_group_name_H-M   'P 1'
#
loop_
_entity.id
_entity.type
_entity.pdbx_description
1 polymer ?
#
loop_
_entity_poly.entity_id
_entity_poly.type
_entity_poly.pdbx_seq_one_letter_code
_entity_poly.pdbx_strand_id
1 'polypeptide(L)'
;MGNSLNQDLEGKVVVLAKGSLRSEYHELKHRLFRVSGGFGAKSYTIGTALFGTFLADGDKGRMEGYDVERLATDEECATEVS
;
A
#
# COMPACT_ATOMS: atom_id res chain seq x y z
N MET A 1 2.13 -13.48 -10.10
CA MET A 1 1.50 -13.04 -8.84
C MET A 1 1.14 -11.57 -8.97
N GLY A 2 -0.06 -11.16 -8.55
CA GLY A 2 -0.49 -9.75 -8.56
C GLY A 2 0.17 -8.90 -7.46
N ASN A 3 0.44 -9.47 -6.28
CA ASN A 3 1.15 -8.81 -5.18
C ASN A 3 2.04 -9.77 -4.38
N SER A 4 3.01 -9.22 -3.64
CA SER A 4 3.96 -9.96 -2.80
C SER A 4 3.30 -10.80 -1.71
N LEU A 5 2.13 -10.38 -1.23
CA LEU A 5 1.40 -11.03 -0.14
C LEU A 5 0.45 -12.14 -0.63
N ASN A 6 0.30 -12.29 -1.95
CA ASN A 6 -0.60 -13.21 -2.65
C ASN A 6 -2.02 -13.28 -2.04
N GLN A 7 -2.54 -12.14 -1.59
CA GLN A 7 -3.86 -12.01 -0.96
C GLN A 7 -4.64 -10.83 -1.53
N ASP A 8 -5.92 -10.73 -1.18
CA ASP A 8 -6.74 -9.58 -1.54
C ASP A 8 -6.41 -8.37 -0.64
N LEU A 9 -6.00 -7.28 -1.28
CA LEU A 9 -5.59 -6.03 -0.66
C LEU A 9 -6.62 -4.91 -0.87
N GLU A 10 -7.71 -5.16 -1.60
CA GLU A 10 -8.70 -4.13 -1.93
C GLU A 10 -9.38 -3.61 -0.64
N GLY A 11 -9.36 -2.29 -0.44
CA GLY A 11 -9.88 -1.64 0.78
C GLY A 11 -8.96 -1.73 2.01
N LYS A 12 -7.80 -2.39 1.91
CA LYS A 12 -6.85 -2.53 3.02
C LYS A 12 -5.74 -1.48 2.95
N VAL A 13 -5.13 -1.23 4.11
CA VAL A 13 -3.93 -0.40 4.22
C VAL A 13 -2.70 -1.30 4.21
N VAL A 14 -1.76 -0.98 3.33
CA VAL A 14 -0.49 -1.68 3.20
C VAL A 14 0.66 -0.77 3.54
N VAL A 15 1.77 -1.38 3.97
CA VAL A 15 3.06 -0.73 4.17
C VAL A 15 3.94 -1.02 2.97
N LEU A 16 4.39 0.04 2.32
CA LEU A 16 5.32 -0.04 1.20
C LEU A 16 6.76 -0.27 1.69
N ALA A 17 7.54 -0.98 0.88
CA ALA A 17 8.97 -1.21 1.12
C ALA A 17 9.73 0.12 1.05
N LYS A 18 10.74 0.28 1.90
CA LYS A 18 11.59 1.48 1.89
C LYS A 18 12.29 1.70 0.54
N GLY A 19 12.62 0.61 -0.17
CA GLY A 19 13.26 0.68 -1.48
C GLY A 19 12.40 1.30 -2.58
N SER A 20 11.07 1.32 -2.41
CA SER A 20 10.12 1.82 -3.40
C SER A 20 9.93 3.34 -3.34
N LEU A 21 10.44 3.97 -2.28
CA LEU A 21 10.26 5.39 -1.99
C LEU A 21 11.59 6.09 -1.79
N ARG A 22 11.61 7.40 -2.04
CA ARG A 22 12.81 8.23 -1.77
C ARG A 22 13.13 8.20 -0.28
N SER A 23 14.40 8.42 0.06
CA SER A 23 14.89 8.38 1.45
C SER A 23 14.10 9.29 2.40
N GLU A 24 13.55 10.39 1.91
CA GLU A 24 12.72 11.34 2.67
C GLU A 24 11.36 10.74 3.10
N TYR A 25 10.87 9.73 2.39
CA TYR A 25 9.60 9.04 2.65
C TYR A 25 9.80 7.65 3.28
N HIS A 26 10.96 7.39 3.88
CA HIS A 26 11.25 6.12 4.58
C HIS A 26 10.55 5.99 5.93
N GLU A 27 10.01 7.09 6.46
CA GLU A 27 9.18 7.05 7.66
C GLU A 27 7.93 6.19 7.44
N LEU A 28 7.40 5.61 8.52
CA LEU A 28 6.26 4.69 8.42
C LEU A 28 5.00 5.39 7.93
N LYS A 29 4.73 6.61 8.42
CA LYS A 29 3.58 7.45 8.00
C LYS A 29 3.47 7.62 6.48
N HIS A 30 4.58 7.89 5.79
CA HIS A 30 4.60 8.11 4.34
C HIS A 30 4.48 6.84 3.52
N ARG A 31 4.65 5.67 4.16
CA ARG A 31 4.59 4.35 3.51
C ARG A 31 3.25 3.66 3.67
N LEU A 32 2.33 4.26 4.44
CA LEU A 32 0.97 3.78 4.58
C LEU A 32 0.17 4.15 3.33
N PHE A 33 -0.25 3.12 2.61
CA PHE A 33 -1.01 3.25 1.37
C PHE A 33 -2.32 2.49 1.47
N ARG A 34 -3.44 3.22 1.40
CA ARG A 34 -4.77 2.62 1.37
C ARG A 34 -5.12 2.21 -0.05
N VAL A 35 -5.14 0.90 -0.29
CA VAL A 35 -5.48 0.34 -1.60
C VAL A 35 -6.97 0.51 -1.83
N SER A 36 -7.32 1.21 -2.91
CA SER A 36 -8.71 1.37 -3.34
C SER A 36 -9.08 0.39 -4.45
N GLY A 37 -8.10 -0.20 -5.14
CA GLY A 37 -8.33 -1.21 -6.18
C GLY A 37 -7.13 -1.40 -7.10
N GLY A 38 -7.36 -2.01 -8.26
CA GLY A 38 -6.34 -2.29 -9.27
C GLY A 38 -6.11 -3.78 -9.48
N PHE A 39 -5.50 -4.14 -10.60
CA PHE A 39 -5.25 -5.56 -10.92
C PHE A 39 -4.35 -6.22 -9.88
N GLY A 40 -3.36 -5.50 -9.33
CA GLY A 40 -2.45 -6.01 -8.29
C GLY A 40 -3.11 -6.20 -6.92
N ALA A 41 -4.30 -5.64 -6.70
CA ALA A 41 -5.00 -5.75 -5.42
C ALA A 41 -5.63 -7.13 -5.23
N LYS A 42 -5.88 -7.86 -6.32
CA LYS A 42 -6.51 -9.18 -6.30
C LYS A 42 -5.48 -10.30 -6.39
N SER A 43 -5.76 -11.42 -5.71
CA SER A 43 -5.01 -12.66 -5.92
C SER A 43 -5.33 -13.23 -7.31
N TYR A 44 -4.39 -13.98 -7.90
CA TYR A 44 -4.52 -14.63 -9.22
C TYR A 44 -4.59 -13.74 -10.47
N THR A 45 -4.23 -12.46 -10.36
CA THR A 45 -4.07 -11.59 -11.53
C THR A 45 -2.61 -11.56 -12.02
N ILE A 46 -2.45 -11.22 -13.31
CA ILE A 46 -1.12 -11.00 -13.92
C ILE A 46 -0.64 -9.56 -13.69
N GLY A 47 -1.56 -8.61 -13.49
CA GLY A 47 -1.22 -7.20 -13.29
C GLY A 47 -0.78 -6.91 -11.86
N THR A 48 0.28 -6.11 -11.71
CA THR A 48 0.82 -5.68 -10.41
C THR A 48 0.35 -4.30 -9.98
N ALA A 49 -0.38 -3.56 -10.81
CA ALA A 49 -0.77 -2.19 -10.49
C ALA A 49 -1.76 -2.13 -9.31
N LEU A 50 -1.36 -1.44 -8.24
CA LEU A 50 -2.18 -1.05 -7.11
C LEU A 50 -2.54 0.43 -7.23
N PHE A 51 -3.81 0.76 -7.09
CA PHE A 51 -4.30 2.14 -7.03
C PHE A 51 -4.87 2.41 -5.65
N GLY A 52 -4.62 3.60 -5.14
CA GLY A 52 -4.97 3.92 -3.77
C GLY A 52 -4.56 5.32 -3.38
N THR A 53 -4.54 5.56 -2.07
CA THR A 53 -4.29 6.87 -1.48
C THR A 53 -3.26 6.72 -0.37
N PHE A 54 -2.25 7.59 -0.35
CA PHE A 54 -1.30 7.69 0.76
C PHE A 54 -2.00 8.29 1.97
N LEU A 55 -1.84 7.69 3.15
CA LEU A 55 -2.48 8.23 4.35
C LEU A 55 -1.84 9.54 4.82
N ALA A 56 -0.50 9.65 4.71
CA ALA A 56 0.24 10.83 5.18
C ALA A 56 -0.18 12.19 4.61
N ASP A 57 -0.67 12.24 3.37
CA ASP A 57 -1.06 13.49 2.69
C ASP A 57 -2.44 13.41 2.03
N GLY A 58 -3.02 12.21 1.90
CA GLY A 58 -4.26 12.00 1.17
C GLY A 58 -4.11 11.99 -0.35
N ASP A 59 -2.87 12.00 -0.86
CA ASP A 59 -2.61 11.99 -2.31
C ASP A 59 -2.87 10.62 -2.94
N LYS A 60 -3.38 10.61 -4.17
CA LYS A 60 -3.72 9.38 -4.90
C LYS A 60 -2.54 8.93 -5.74
N GLY A 61 -2.09 7.70 -5.48
CA GLY A 61 -0.94 7.10 -6.16
C GLY A 61 -1.26 5.84 -6.93
N ARG A 62 -0.33 5.46 -7.80
CA ARG A 62 -0.21 4.11 -8.35
C ARG A 62 1.06 3.49 -7.78
N MET A 63 0.92 2.37 -7.09
CA MET A 63 2.01 1.55 -6.59
C MET A 63 2.02 0.18 -7.28
N GLU A 64 3.03 -0.63 -7.05
CA GLU A 64 3.10 -1.98 -7.58
C GLU A 64 2.93 -3.00 -6.45
N GLY A 65 2.28 -4.11 -6.74
CA GLY A 65 1.98 -5.14 -5.75
C GLY A 65 3.24 -5.79 -5.16
N TYR A 66 4.37 -5.67 -5.84
CA TYR A 66 5.66 -6.09 -5.32
C TYR A 66 6.35 -5.06 -4.39
N ASP A 67 5.93 -3.79 -4.44
CA ASP A 67 6.39 -2.76 -3.50
C ASP A 67 5.76 -2.93 -2.11
N VAL A 68 4.74 -3.78 -2.00
CA VAL A 68 4.08 -4.08 -0.73
C VAL A 68 4.97 -4.98 0.12
N GLU A 69 5.41 -4.47 1.26
CA GLU A 69 6.21 -5.21 2.24
C GLU A 69 5.30 -6.02 3.17
N ARG A 70 4.24 -5.40 3.70
CA ARG A 70 3.29 -6.02 4.64
C ARG A 70 1.96 -5.28 4.71
N LEU A 71 0.96 -5.88 5.34
CA LEU A 71 -0.25 -5.17 5.76
C LEU A 71 0.05 -4.23 6.94
N ALA A 72 -0.61 -3.08 6.96
CA ALA A 72 -0.61 -2.20 8.12
C ALA A 72 -1.49 -2.81 9.23
N THR A 73 -1.12 -2.55 10.47
CA THR A 73 -1.93 -2.90 11.65
C THR A 73 -2.99 -1.82 11.88
N ASP A 74 -4.06 -2.18 12.59
CA ASP A 74 -5.16 -1.26 12.91
C ASP A 74 -4.68 -0.02 13.68
N GLU A 75 -3.75 -0.20 14.62
CA GLU A 75 -3.14 0.88 15.42
C GLU A 75 -2.43 1.94 14.56
N GLU A 76 -1.74 1.50 13.51
CA GLU A 76 -1.03 2.38 12.56
C GLU A 76 -2.03 3.13 11.68
N CYS A 77 -3.17 2.52 11.36
CA CYS A 77 -4.25 3.18 10.62
C CYS A 77 -5.04 4.16 11.51
N ALA A 78 -5.14 3.89 12.82
CA ALA A 78 -5.89 4.70 13.78
C ALA A 78 -5.15 5.97 14.21
N THR A 79 -3.83 6.01 14.06
CA THR A 79 -2.97 7.12 14.52
C THR A 79 -3.24 8.46 13.79
N GLU A 80 -3.99 8.46 12.68
CA GLU A 80 -4.33 9.68 11.93
C GLU A 80 -5.77 10.19 12.15
N VAL A 81 -6.54 9.60 13.08
CA VAL A 81 -7.94 9.98 13.34
C VAL A 81 -8.18 10.60 14.73
N SER A 82 -7.14 11.12 15.40
CA SER A 82 -7.30 11.84 16.69
C SER A 82 -7.19 13.35 16.55
#